data_AF-A0A968UY98-F1
#
_entry.id   AF-A0A968UY98-F1
#
_cell.length_a   1.000
_cell.length_b   1.000
_cell.length_c   1.000
_cell.angle_alpha   90.00
_cell.angle_beta   90.00
_cell.angle_gamma   90.00
#
_symmetry.space_group_name_H-M   'P 1'
#
loop_
_entity.id
_entity.type
_entity.pdbx_description
1 polymer ?
#
loop_
_entity_poly.entity_id
_entity_poly.type
_entity_poly.pdbx_seq_one_letter_code
_entity_poly.pdbx_strand_id
1 'polypeptide(L)'
;MVVKVVWSGGVRAINGEELGENEMDDFIVTLVNGSDTIQVTPFKLADLGDNENNIDLCLNQSGIPILVQVNENIAIDPNNDKNPRTEVKVLSRW
;
A
#
# COMPACT_ATOMS: atom_id res chain seq x y z
N MET A 1 12.52 3.32 -4.46
CA MET A 1 11.93 4.34 -3.57
C MET A 1 10.99 3.66 -2.58
N VAL A 2 10.49 4.39 -1.57
CA VAL A 2 9.51 3.87 -0.61
C VAL A 2 8.27 4.76 -0.60
N VAL A 3 7.10 4.14 -0.54
CA VAL A 3 5.83 4.81 -0.25
C VAL A 3 5.27 4.20 1.03
N LYS A 4 5.16 4.99 2.10
CA LYS A 4 4.57 4.54 3.36
C LYS A 4 3.05 4.69 3.28
N VAL A 5 2.33 3.60 3.54
CA VAL A 5 0.86 3.59 3.66
C VAL A 5 0.53 3.51 5.14
N VAL A 6 -0.41 4.34 5.60
CA VAL A 6 -0.79 4.47 7.01
C VAL A 6 -2.30 4.37 7.13
N TRP A 7 -2.80 3.65 8.13
CA TRP A 7 -4.22 3.50 8.40
C TRP A 7 -4.64 4.29 9.64
N SER A 8 -5.89 4.79 9.69
CA SER A 8 -6.40 5.50 10.88
C SER A 8 -6.77 4.56 12.06
N GLY A 9 -6.63 3.25 11.88
CA GLY A 9 -6.91 2.22 12.87
C GLY A 9 -6.21 0.92 12.50
N GLY A 10 -6.47 -0.15 13.26
CA GLY A 10 -5.88 -1.45 12.99
C GLY A 10 -6.36 -2.03 11.66
N VAL A 11 -5.42 -2.44 10.81
CA VAL A 11 -5.70 -3.11 9.54
C VAL A 11 -4.85 -4.38 9.48
N ARG A 12 -5.47 -5.46 9.01
CA ARG A 12 -4.86 -6.79 8.92
C ARG A 12 -5.21 -7.44 7.59
N ALA A 13 -4.43 -8.42 7.16
CA ALA A 13 -4.81 -9.30 6.07
C ALA A 13 -6.09 -10.10 6.43
N ILE A 14 -6.77 -10.66 5.41
CA ILE A 14 -8.02 -11.43 5.62
C ILE A 14 -7.85 -12.61 6.59
N ASN A 15 -6.66 -13.20 6.64
CA ASN A 15 -6.35 -14.28 7.58
C ASN A 15 -6.16 -13.82 9.03
N GLY A 16 -6.23 -12.51 9.30
CA GLY A 16 -6.06 -11.91 10.62
C GLY A 16 -4.62 -11.55 10.99
N GLU A 17 -3.65 -11.88 10.13
CA GLU A 17 -2.23 -11.52 10.29
C GLU A 17 -1.96 -10.11 9.76
N GLU A 18 -0.75 -9.60 9.97
CA GLU A 18 -0.28 -8.39 9.30
C GLU A 18 -0.24 -8.58 7.77
N LEU A 19 -0.44 -7.51 7.00
CA LEU A 19 -0.34 -7.53 5.54
C LEU A 19 1.08 -7.89 5.11
N GLY A 20 1.22 -8.81 4.16
CA GLY A 20 2.52 -9.35 3.76
C GLY A 20 2.64 -9.62 2.27
N GLU A 21 3.59 -10.49 1.91
CA GLU A 21 3.92 -10.79 0.51
C GLU A 21 2.72 -11.30 -0.30
N ASN A 22 1.74 -11.95 0.33
CA ASN A 22 0.54 -12.46 -0.33
C ASN A 22 -0.36 -11.35 -0.87
N GLU A 23 -0.37 -10.18 -0.22
CA GLU A 23 -1.21 -9.03 -0.57
C GLU A 23 -0.43 -7.97 -1.38
N MET A 24 0.87 -8.17 -1.58
CA MET A 24 1.79 -7.21 -2.20
C MET A 24 1.35 -6.80 -3.60
N ASP A 25 0.95 -7.76 -4.43
CA ASP A 25 0.57 -7.53 -5.83
C ASP A 25 -0.75 -6.76 -5.99
N ASP A 26 -1.52 -6.61 -4.90
CA ASP A 26 -2.77 -5.84 -4.89
C ASP A 26 -2.56 -4.34 -4.61
N PHE A 27 -1.34 -3.95 -4.23
CA PHE A 27 -0.95 -2.55 -4.12
C PHE A 27 -0.43 -2.04 -5.46
N ILE A 28 -1.08 -1.00 -5.98
CA ILE A 28 -0.68 -0.35 -7.22
C ILE A 28 -0.34 1.10 -6.93
N VAL A 29 0.90 1.49 -7.20
CA VAL A 29 1.36 2.87 -7.07
C VAL A 29 1.42 3.51 -8.45
N THR A 30 0.77 4.65 -8.63
CA THR A 30 0.94 5.47 -9.83
C THR A 30 2.06 6.48 -9.62
N LEU A 31 3.05 6.44 -10.50
CA LEU A 31 4.20 7.33 -10.55
C LEU A 31 4.10 8.27 -11.75
N VAL A 32 4.50 9.53 -11.58
CA VAL A 32 4.85 10.41 -12.70
C VAL A 32 6.33 10.19 -13.04
N ASN A 33 6.62 9.88 -14.29
CA ASN A 33 7.98 9.70 -14.80
C ASN A 33 8.16 10.54 -16.07
N GLY A 34 8.80 11.71 -15.92
CA GLY A 34 8.87 12.70 -17.00
C GLY A 34 7.50 13.28 -17.33
N SER A 35 7.06 13.13 -18.58
CA SER A 35 5.73 13.52 -19.05
C SER A 35 4.67 12.44 -18.88
N ASP A 36 5.06 11.21 -18.55
CA ASP A 36 4.17 10.06 -18.52
C ASP A 36 3.78 9.67 -17.10
N THR A 37 2.70 8.90 -16.99
CA THR A 37 2.32 8.21 -15.75
C THR A 37 2.44 6.71 -15.94
N ILE A 38 3.07 6.03 -14.97
CA ILE A 38 3.19 4.58 -14.96
C ILE A 38 2.56 4.01 -13.69
N GLN A 39 2.01 2.80 -13.79
CA GLN A 39 1.54 2.03 -12.64
C GLN A 39 2.56 0.93 -12.34
N VAL A 40 2.88 0.78 -11.06
CA VAL A 40 3.86 -0.21 -10.59
C VAL A 40 3.32 -0.91 -9.34
N THR A 41 3.62 -2.19 -9.22
CA THR A 41 3.43 -2.93 -7.97
C THR A 41 4.73 -2.87 -7.15
N PRO A 42 4.66 -2.86 -5.81
CA PRO A 42 5.85 -3.00 -4.99
C PRO A 42 6.49 -4.36 -5.21
N PHE A 43 7.82 -4.42 -5.10
CA PHE A 43 8.55 -5.69 -5.14
C PHE A 43 8.77 -6.26 -3.73
N LYS A 44 8.46 -5.48 -2.70
CA LYS A 44 8.56 -5.87 -1.28
C LYS A 44 7.67 -4.99 -0.41
N LEU A 45 7.06 -5.58 0.61
CA LEU A 45 6.53 -4.88 1.77
C LEU A 45 7.57 -4.90 2.91
N ALA A 46 7.80 -3.75 3.54
CA ALA A 46 8.72 -3.59 4.66
C ALA A 46 8.02 -2.89 5.81
N ASP A 47 8.75 -2.68 6.93
CA ASP A 47 8.18 -2.11 8.15
C ASP A 47 7.08 -3.01 8.73
N LEU A 48 7.38 -4.32 8.79
CA LEU A 48 6.47 -5.36 9.28
C LEU A 48 6.91 -5.82 10.67
N GLY A 49 5.95 -6.19 11.51
CA GLY A 49 6.16 -6.87 12.79
C GLY A 49 6.54 -5.94 13.95
N ASP A 50 6.34 -4.63 13.80
CA ASP A 50 6.60 -3.63 14.84
C ASP A 50 5.32 -3.19 15.60
N ASN A 51 4.16 -3.70 15.18
CA ASN A 51 2.82 -3.37 15.70
C ASN A 51 2.40 -1.91 15.45
N GLU A 52 2.94 -1.26 14.42
CA GLU A 52 2.42 0.00 13.93
C GLU A 52 1.26 -0.21 12.94
N ASN A 53 0.61 0.89 12.56
CA ASN A 53 -0.49 0.92 11.60
C ASN A 53 -0.01 1.47 10.25
N ASN A 54 1.14 0.99 9.81
CA ASN A 54 1.75 1.33 8.52
C ASN A 54 2.54 0.18 7.95
N ILE A 55 2.76 0.25 6.64
CA ILE A 55 3.74 -0.57 5.92
C ILE A 55 4.46 0.28 4.89
N ASP A 56 5.65 -0.16 4.49
CA ASP A 56 6.44 0.46 3.45
C ASP A 56 6.33 -0.32 2.13
N LEU A 57 5.78 0.32 1.09
CA LEU A 57 5.78 -0.19 -0.27
C LEU A 57 7.13 0.12 -0.93
N CYS A 58 7.97 -0.91 -1.11
CA CYS A 58 9.26 -0.76 -1.77
C CYS A 58 9.12 -0.90 -3.28
N LEU A 59 9.49 0.15 -4.02
CA LEU A 59 9.39 0.22 -5.49
C LEU A 59 10.79 0.22 -6.12
N ASN A 60 10.97 -0.50 -7.22
CA ASN A 60 12.22 -0.56 -7.98
C ASN A 60 12.25 0.40 -9.19
N GLN A 61 11.13 1.07 -9.50
CA GLN A 61 11.08 2.15 -10.50
C GLN A 61 11.38 3.51 -9.86
N SER A 62 11.90 4.42 -10.69
CA SER A 62 12.05 5.84 -10.37
C SER A 62 10.83 6.63 -10.86
N GLY A 63 10.55 7.76 -10.21
CA GLY A 63 9.41 8.61 -10.51
C GLY A 63 8.92 9.33 -9.26
N ILE A 64 7.81 10.05 -9.40
CA ILE A 64 7.17 10.76 -8.31
C ILE A 64 5.83 10.07 -8.01
N PRO A 65 5.64 9.47 -6.83
CA PRO A 65 4.38 8.82 -6.50
C PRO A 65 3.29 9.87 -6.28
N ILE A 66 2.13 9.61 -6.88
CA ILE A 66 0.98 10.52 -6.86
C ILE A 66 -0.31 9.86 -6.36
N LEU A 67 -0.43 8.54 -6.49
CA LEU A 67 -1.63 7.78 -6.11
C LEU A 67 -1.22 6.38 -5.65
N VAL A 68 -1.86 5.87 -4.61
CA VAL A 68 -1.83 4.46 -4.21
C VAL A 68 -3.24 3.91 -4.35
N GLN A 69 -3.36 2.74 -4.95
CA GLN A 69 -4.60 1.98 -5.07
C GLN A 69 -4.41 0.61 -4.43
N VAL A 70 -5.46 0.12 -3.78
CA VAL A 70 -5.53 -1.24 -3.23
C VAL A 70 -6.81 -1.90 -3.76
N ASN A 71 -6.71 -3.13 -4.23
CA ASN A 71 -7.87 -3.90 -4.66
C ASN A 71 -8.80 -4.23 -3.48
N GLU A 72 -10.05 -4.57 -3.78
CA GLU A 72 -11.02 -5.00 -2.77
C GLU A 72 -10.67 -6.38 -2.18
N ASN A 73 -11.16 -6.66 -0.97
CA ASN A 73 -11.02 -7.97 -0.32
C ASN A 73 -9.56 -8.41 -0.10
N ILE A 74 -8.70 -7.49 0.34
CA ILE A 74 -7.29 -7.75 0.64
C ILE A 74 -7.01 -7.62 2.14
N ALA A 75 -7.64 -6.63 2.76
CA ALA A 75 -7.48 -6.31 4.16
C ALA A 75 -8.84 -6.23 4.87
N ILE A 76 -8.80 -6.38 6.19
CA ILE A 76 -9.93 -6.24 7.09
C ILE A 76 -9.64 -5.20 8.17
N ASP A 77 -10.69 -4.54 8.62
CA ASP A 77 -10.66 -3.67 9.80
C ASP A 77 -10.83 -4.49 11.11
N PRO A 78 -10.83 -3.86 12.30
CA PRO A 78 -11.00 -4.58 13.56
C PRO A 78 -12.38 -5.25 13.74
N ASN A 79 -13.39 -4.87 12.95
CA ASN A 79 -14.71 -5.51 12.92
C ASN A 79 -14.78 -6.68 11.93
N ASN A 80 -13.67 -6.96 11.23
CA ASN A 80 -13.55 -7.93 10.13
C ASN A 80 -14.29 -7.52 8.84
N ASP A 81 -14.56 -6.23 8.67
CA ASP A 81 -15.10 -5.71 7.42
C ASP A 81 -14.00 -5.63 6.37
N LYS A 82 -14.23 -6.29 5.23
CA LYS A 82 -13.28 -6.29 4.11
C LYS A 82 -13.22 -4.92 3.45
N ASN A 83 -12.03 -4.50 3.07
CA ASN A 83 -11.84 -3.24 2.37
C ASN A 83 -12.52 -3.28 0.98
N PRO A 84 -13.16 -2.18 0.54
CA PRO A 84 -13.48 -1.99 -0.87
C PRO A 84 -12.22 -1.65 -1.66
N ARG A 85 -12.33 -1.65 -2.98
CA ARG A 85 -11.30 -1.08 -3.85
C ARG A 85 -11.13 0.39 -3.52
N THR A 86 -9.92 0.77 -3.09
CA THR A 86 -9.65 2.09 -2.52
C THR A 86 -8.50 2.75 -3.28
N GLU A 87 -8.56 4.07 -3.44
CA GLU A 87 -7.49 4.89 -4.00
C GLU A 87 -7.26 6.14 -3.15
N VAL A 88 -5.99 6.49 -2.92
CA VAL A 88 -5.58 7.61 -2.08
C VAL A 88 -4.45 8.36 -2.77
N LYS A 89 -4.60 9.69 -2.89
CA LYS A 89 -3.52 10.56 -3.38
C LYS A 89 -2.40 10.61 -2.34
N VAL A 90 -1.15 10.60 -2.80
CA VAL A 90 0.01 10.73 -1.91
C VAL A 90 -0.03 12.12 -1.25
N LEU A 91 -0.12 12.14 0.09
CA LEU A 91 -0.42 13.34 0.87
C LEU A 91 0.82 14.17 1.22
N SER A 92 1.97 13.53 1.42
CA SER A 92 3.23 14.18 1.79
C SER A 92 4.42 13.51 1.11
N ARG A 93 5.51 14.27 0.99
CA ARG A 93 6.81 13.81 0.51
C ARG A 93 7.86 14.44 1.43
N TRP A 94 8.62 13.61 2.12
CA TRP A 94 9.69 14.01 3.03
C TRP A 94 11.01 13.38 2.60
#